data_AF-A0ABC9FT21-F1
#
_entry.id   AF-A0ABC9FT21-F1
#
_cell.length_a   1.000
_cell.length_b   1.000
_cell.length_c   1.000
_cell.angle_alpha   90.00
_cell.angle_beta   90.00
_cell.angle_gamma   90.00
#
_symmetry.space_group_name_H-M   'P 1'
#
loop_
_entity.id
_entity.type
_entity.pdbx_description
1 polymer ?
#
loop_
_entity_poly.entity_id
_entity_poly.type
_entity_poly.pdbx_seq_one_letter_code
_entity_poly.pdbx_strand_id
1 'polypeptide(L)'
;MIPISDCIRRYCQWRRLSLFHLFHFGYFLVQVSLVSYIQFLFSILDVLLCKCHALAFSCVYHFFACLKVLHLLYWLNCFPWIAFDISELNLPKTTSISFPNGKDDLMNFEIIIRPDEGYYMGGTFVFTFQVSASYPHEPPKVKCKTKVYHPNIDLEGNVCLNILREDWKPVLNINTVIYGLNLLFTQPNDEDPLNHEAAVVLRDNPKMFEANVKRAMAGGYVGQHYFPRCA
;
A
#
# COMPACT_ATOMS: atom_id res chain seq x y z
N MET A 1 3.90 -15.75 47.85
CA MET A 1 4.19 -16.61 46.68
C MET A 1 3.45 -16.04 45.49
N ILE A 2 4.15 -15.70 44.41
CA ILE A 2 3.54 -15.15 43.19
C ILE A 2 2.95 -16.32 42.39
N PRO A 3 1.70 -16.24 41.91
CA PRO A 3 1.09 -17.33 41.15
C PRO A 3 1.82 -17.56 39.81
N ILE A 4 1.98 -18.84 39.42
CA ILE A 4 2.72 -19.27 38.22
C ILE A 4 2.20 -18.62 36.93
N SER A 5 0.92 -18.24 36.88
CA SER A 5 0.30 -17.52 35.76
C SER A 5 0.88 -16.11 35.56
N ASP A 6 1.28 -15.41 36.63
CA ASP A 6 1.91 -14.09 36.54
C ASP A 6 3.38 -14.16 36.14
N CYS A 7 4.05 -15.29 36.41
CA CYS A 7 5.43 -15.53 35.99
C CYS A 7 5.51 -15.77 34.47
N ILE A 8 4.56 -16.52 33.90
CA ILE A 8 4.47 -16.80 32.46
C ILE A 8 4.11 -15.53 31.67
N ARG A 9 3.20 -14.68 32.20
CA ARG A 9 2.81 -13.42 31.56
C ARG A 9 3.97 -12.44 31.47
N ARG A 10 4.80 -12.33 32.51
CA ARG A 10 6.00 -11.50 32.53
C ARG A 10 7.12 -12.07 31.64
N TYR A 11 7.26 -13.39 31.55
CA TYR A 11 8.24 -14.05 30.66
C TYR A 11 7.92 -13.87 29.17
N CYS A 12 6.65 -13.95 28.78
CA CYS A 12 6.21 -13.69 27.40
C CYS A 12 6.34 -12.20 27.00
N GLN A 13 6.12 -11.28 27.94
CA GLN A 13 6.26 -9.83 27.68
C GLN A 13 7.74 -9.40 27.56
N TRP A 14 8.65 -10.05 28.32
CA TRP A 14 10.10 -9.82 28.21
C TRP A 14 10.70 -10.41 26.92
N ARG A 15 10.25 -11.60 26.47
CA ARG A 15 10.67 -12.19 25.19
C ARG A 15 10.23 -11.36 23.97
N ARG A 16 9.11 -10.64 24.03
CA ARG A 16 8.62 -9.79 22.92
C ARG A 16 9.45 -8.52 22.72
N LEU A 17 10.07 -8.00 23.79
CA LEU A 17 10.92 -6.80 23.73
C LEU A 17 12.40 -7.13 23.42
N SER A 18 12.90 -8.29 23.87
CA SER A 18 14.31 -8.67 23.61
C SER A 18 14.54 -9.29 22.22
N LEU A 19 13.59 -10.05 21.68
CA LEU A 19 13.69 -10.58 20.31
C LEU A 19 13.59 -9.48 19.25
N PHE A 20 12.80 -8.42 19.46
CA PHE A 20 12.69 -7.33 18.49
C PHE A 20 14.00 -6.55 18.34
N HIS A 21 14.71 -6.29 19.45
CA HIS A 21 16.02 -5.63 19.41
C HIS A 21 17.15 -6.57 18.96
N LEU A 22 17.15 -7.86 19.34
CA LEU A 22 18.16 -8.82 18.88
C LEU A 22 17.99 -9.20 17.41
N PHE A 23 16.75 -9.22 16.89
CA PHE A 23 16.51 -9.46 15.47
C PHE A 23 16.87 -8.24 14.64
N HIS A 24 16.53 -7.01 15.07
CA HIS A 24 16.99 -5.80 14.36
C HIS A 24 18.51 -5.61 14.41
N PHE A 25 19.15 -5.82 15.56
CA PHE A 25 20.60 -5.64 15.69
C PHE A 25 21.39 -6.78 15.01
N GLY A 26 20.88 -8.02 15.08
CA GLY A 26 21.44 -9.17 14.36
C GLY A 26 21.25 -9.05 12.85
N TYR A 27 20.09 -8.59 12.37
CA TYR A 27 19.84 -8.35 10.95
C TYR A 27 20.68 -7.18 10.42
N PHE A 28 20.86 -6.11 11.22
CA PHE A 28 21.73 -4.99 10.87
C PHE A 28 23.21 -5.41 10.79
N LEU A 29 23.70 -6.21 11.75
CA LEU A 29 25.07 -6.72 11.71
C LEU A 29 25.27 -7.71 10.55
N VAL A 30 24.29 -8.57 10.24
CA VAL A 30 24.35 -9.47 9.08
C VAL A 30 24.27 -8.68 7.77
N GLN A 31 23.46 -7.62 7.67
CA GLN A 31 23.39 -6.74 6.50
C GLN A 31 24.70 -5.98 6.26
N VAL A 32 25.30 -5.38 7.28
CA VAL A 32 26.60 -4.70 7.15
C VAL A 32 27.67 -5.71 6.72
N SER A 33 27.66 -6.91 7.29
CA SER A 33 28.61 -7.97 6.94
C SER A 33 28.42 -8.51 5.52
N LEU A 34 27.17 -8.67 5.06
CA LEU A 34 26.86 -9.14 3.70
C LEU A 34 27.16 -8.07 2.65
N VAL A 35 26.84 -6.80 2.92
CA VAL A 35 27.13 -5.68 2.00
C VAL A 35 28.64 -5.48 1.87
N SER A 36 29.38 -5.53 2.98
CA SER A 36 30.85 -5.48 2.95
C SER A 36 31.46 -6.71 2.28
N TYR A 37 30.89 -7.91 2.47
CA TYR A 37 31.34 -9.13 1.78
C TYR A 37 31.04 -9.08 0.27
N ILE A 38 29.89 -8.57 -0.13
CA ILE A 38 29.52 -8.38 -1.53
C ILE A 38 30.40 -7.29 -2.17
N GLN A 39 30.65 -6.16 -1.51
CA GLN A 39 31.58 -5.13 -1.98
C GLN A 39 33.03 -5.65 -2.07
N PHE A 40 33.44 -6.52 -1.14
CA PHE A 40 34.75 -7.18 -1.18
C PHE A 40 34.84 -8.20 -2.32
N LEU A 41 33.76 -8.92 -2.63
CA LEU A 41 33.68 -9.79 -3.79
C LEU A 41 33.66 -9.01 -5.11
N PHE A 42 33.01 -7.84 -5.16
CA PHE A 42 33.06 -6.94 -6.32
C PHE A 42 34.48 -6.40 -6.55
N SER A 43 35.20 -5.99 -5.50
CA SER A 43 36.58 -5.51 -5.64
C SER A 43 37.57 -6.61 -6.02
N ILE A 44 37.33 -7.87 -5.61
CA ILE A 44 38.08 -9.03 -6.12
C ILE A 44 37.74 -9.32 -7.59
N LEU A 45 36.48 -9.16 -8.00
CA LEU A 45 36.06 -9.35 -9.38
C LEU A 45 36.67 -8.29 -10.32
N ASP A 46 36.75 -7.03 -9.88
CA ASP A 46 37.38 -5.93 -10.64
C ASP A 46 38.88 -6.17 -10.85
N VAL A 47 39.58 -6.74 -9.86
CA VAL A 47 41.00 -7.13 -9.99
C VAL A 47 41.17 -8.32 -10.94
N LEU A 48 40.20 -9.23 -11.01
CA LEU A 48 40.21 -10.36 -11.94
C LEU A 48 39.79 -9.99 -13.38
N LEU A 49 39.04 -8.88 -13.56
CA LEU A 49 38.53 -8.40 -14.85
C LEU A 49 39.53 -7.57 -15.67
N CYS A 50 40.67 -7.17 -15.10
CA CYS A 50 41.68 -6.35 -15.80
C CYS A 50 42.51 -7.15 -16.85
N LYS A 51 42.26 -8.46 -17.01
CA LYS A 51 42.92 -9.30 -18.03
C LYS A 51 41.95 -10.29 -18.67
N CYS A 52 41.06 -9.85 -19.56
CA CYS A 52 40.61 -10.67 -20.69
C CYS A 52 39.65 -9.92 -21.63
N HIS A 53 39.99 -9.91 -22.93
CA HIS A 53 39.08 -9.60 -24.03
C HIS A 53 37.92 -10.61 -24.08
N ALA A 54 36.80 -10.32 -23.41
CA ALA A 54 35.57 -11.10 -23.51
C ALA A 54 34.32 -10.21 -23.29
N LEU A 55 34.15 -9.20 -24.14
CA LEU A 55 33.17 -8.12 -23.95
C LEU A 55 31.70 -8.44 -24.31
N ALA A 56 31.34 -9.69 -24.62
CA ALA A 56 29.94 -10.04 -24.94
C ALA A 56 29.25 -10.94 -23.89
N PHE A 57 29.97 -11.90 -23.29
CA PHE A 57 29.40 -12.84 -22.30
C PHE A 57 29.31 -12.25 -20.89
N SER A 58 30.22 -11.34 -20.54
CA SER A 58 30.22 -10.67 -19.23
C SER A 58 28.97 -9.81 -19.01
N CYS A 59 28.48 -9.13 -20.06
CA CYS A 59 27.32 -8.24 -19.95
C CYS A 59 26.02 -9.02 -19.63
N VAL A 60 25.85 -10.22 -20.21
CA VAL A 60 24.69 -11.09 -19.94
C VAL A 60 24.76 -11.69 -18.53
N TYR A 61 25.95 -12.14 -18.09
CA TYR A 61 26.14 -12.63 -16.72
C TYR A 61 25.97 -11.54 -15.67
N HIS A 62 26.49 -10.33 -15.91
CA HIS A 62 26.26 -9.17 -15.05
C HIS A 62 24.78 -8.78 -15.03
N PHE A 63 24.08 -8.85 -16.16
CA PHE A 63 22.64 -8.61 -16.23
C PHE A 63 21.83 -9.61 -15.41
N PHE A 64 22.11 -10.92 -15.54
CA PHE A 64 21.44 -11.95 -14.74
C PHE A 64 21.85 -11.95 -13.26
N ALA A 65 23.09 -11.62 -12.95
CA ALA A 65 23.55 -11.45 -11.57
C ALA A 65 22.91 -10.21 -10.92
N CYS A 66 22.82 -9.09 -11.65
CA CYS A 66 22.15 -7.87 -11.18
C CYS A 66 20.64 -8.09 -11.01
N LEU A 67 19.99 -8.84 -11.90
CA LEU A 67 18.58 -9.26 -11.72
C LEU A 67 18.41 -10.13 -10.46
N LYS A 68 19.32 -11.07 -10.19
CA LYS A 68 19.28 -11.91 -8.98
C LYS A 68 19.52 -11.10 -7.71
N VAL A 69 20.40 -10.09 -7.75
CA VAL A 69 20.65 -9.18 -6.61
C VAL A 69 19.44 -8.28 -6.36
N LEU A 70 18.82 -7.69 -7.39
CA LEU A 70 17.58 -6.92 -7.24
C LEU A 70 16.44 -7.78 -6.69
N HIS A 71 16.30 -9.01 -7.19
CA HIS A 71 15.32 -9.96 -6.68
C HIS A 71 15.61 -10.28 -5.20
N LEU A 72 16.86 -10.59 -4.83
CA LEU A 72 17.21 -10.82 -3.42
C LEU A 72 16.96 -9.60 -2.51
N LEU A 73 17.27 -8.38 -2.97
CA LEU A 73 17.01 -7.16 -2.22
C LEU A 73 15.51 -6.92 -2.01
N TYR A 74 14.70 -7.21 -3.03
CA TYR A 74 13.24 -7.18 -2.96
C TYR A 74 12.69 -8.18 -1.91
N TRP A 75 13.20 -9.42 -1.94
CA TRP A 75 12.81 -10.50 -1.00
C TRP A 75 13.26 -10.22 0.44
N LEU A 76 14.34 -9.48 0.66
CA LEU A 76 14.86 -9.18 2.00
C LEU A 76 14.29 -7.90 2.62
N ASN A 77 13.76 -6.96 1.82
CA ASN A 77 13.38 -5.64 2.34
C ASN A 77 11.91 -5.27 2.14
N CYS A 78 11.21 -5.75 1.11
CA CYS A 78 9.82 -5.37 0.83
C CYS A 78 8.85 -6.53 1.08
N PHE A 79 9.15 -7.70 0.51
CA PHE A 79 8.26 -8.86 0.56
C PHE A 79 7.84 -9.29 1.98
N PRO A 80 8.74 -9.30 2.99
CA PRO A 80 8.36 -9.67 4.35
C PRO A 80 7.32 -8.70 4.96
N TRP A 81 7.40 -7.41 4.63
CA TRP A 81 6.46 -6.40 5.14
C TRP A 81 5.08 -6.52 4.51
N ILE A 82 5.01 -6.62 3.18
CA ILE A 82 3.71 -6.76 2.51
C ILE A 82 3.04 -8.09 2.86
N ALA A 83 3.81 -9.18 2.94
CA ALA A 83 3.27 -10.47 3.36
C ALA A 83 2.72 -10.42 4.79
N PHE A 84 3.45 -9.76 5.70
CA PHE A 84 2.98 -9.52 7.07
C PHE A 84 1.70 -8.69 7.10
N ASP A 85 1.69 -7.53 6.42
CA ASP A 85 0.53 -6.64 6.36
C ASP A 85 -0.72 -7.34 5.81
N ILE A 86 -0.58 -8.12 4.74
CA ILE A 86 -1.67 -8.88 4.12
C ILE A 86 -2.19 -9.96 5.08
N SER A 87 -1.31 -10.62 5.83
CA SER A 87 -1.69 -11.66 6.81
C SER A 87 -2.40 -11.11 8.05
N GLU A 88 -2.09 -9.87 8.44
CA GLU A 88 -2.63 -9.18 9.62
C GLU A 88 -3.74 -8.18 9.27
N LEU A 89 -4.31 -8.25 8.06
CA LEU A 89 -5.41 -7.39 7.65
C LEU A 89 -6.62 -7.57 8.57
N ASN A 90 -7.04 -6.48 9.19
CA ASN A 90 -8.28 -6.38 9.94
C ASN A 90 -9.20 -5.39 9.22
N LEU A 91 -9.96 -5.89 8.25
CA LEU A 91 -10.79 -5.06 7.37
C LEU A 91 -12.13 -4.72 8.02
N PRO A 92 -12.67 -3.50 7.81
CA PRO A 92 -14.07 -3.21 8.07
C PRO A 92 -14.99 -4.20 7.36
N LYS A 93 -16.19 -4.45 7.91
CA LYS A 93 -17.20 -5.33 7.27
C LYS A 93 -17.62 -4.86 5.88
N THR A 94 -17.54 -3.55 5.65
CA THR A 94 -17.82 -2.89 4.37
C THR A 94 -16.73 -3.12 3.33
N THR A 95 -15.61 -3.74 3.70
CA THR A 95 -14.44 -3.86 2.84
C THR A 95 -14.06 -5.32 2.57
N SER A 96 -13.62 -5.60 1.35
CA SER A 96 -13.10 -6.92 0.96
C SER A 96 -11.88 -6.76 0.06
N ILE A 97 -11.01 -7.77 0.07
CA ILE A 97 -9.81 -7.84 -0.76
C ILE A 97 -9.98 -8.86 -1.89
N SER A 98 -9.43 -8.57 -3.06
CA SER A 98 -9.42 -9.43 -4.24
C SER A 98 -8.03 -9.44 -4.88
N PHE A 99 -7.63 -10.58 -5.44
CA PHE A 99 -6.35 -10.77 -6.12
C PHE A 99 -6.61 -11.17 -7.59
N PRO A 100 -6.78 -10.20 -8.51
CA PRO A 100 -7.20 -10.48 -9.87
C PRO A 100 -6.18 -11.32 -10.67
N ASN A 101 -4.89 -11.22 -10.32
CA ASN A 101 -3.80 -11.96 -10.97
C ASN A 101 -3.48 -13.31 -10.29
N GLY A 102 -4.25 -13.70 -9.28
CA GLY A 102 -3.99 -14.87 -8.44
C GLY A 102 -3.45 -14.52 -7.05
N LYS A 103 -3.66 -15.41 -6.09
CA LYS A 103 -3.40 -15.17 -4.65
C LYS A 103 -1.93 -14.96 -4.29
N ASP A 104 -1.02 -15.32 -5.19
CA ASP A 104 0.42 -15.18 -4.98
C ASP A 104 0.95 -13.77 -5.33
N ASP A 105 0.17 -12.97 -6.08
CA ASP A 105 0.53 -11.59 -6.43
C ASP A 105 0.14 -10.64 -5.29
N LEU A 106 0.94 -10.64 -4.22
CA LEU A 106 0.73 -9.79 -3.05
C LEU A 106 1.02 -8.31 -3.31
N MET A 107 1.68 -7.98 -4.43
CA MET A 107 2.04 -6.59 -4.77
C MET A 107 0.96 -5.86 -5.54
N ASN A 108 0.06 -6.61 -6.20
CA ASN A 108 -1.04 -6.06 -6.97
C ASN A 108 -2.35 -6.71 -6.53
N PHE A 109 -3.14 -5.96 -5.79
CA PHE A 109 -4.43 -6.42 -5.29
C PHE A 109 -5.48 -5.33 -5.41
N GLU A 110 -6.74 -5.72 -5.26
CA GLU A 110 -7.87 -4.80 -5.26
C GLU A 110 -8.56 -4.79 -3.91
N ILE A 111 -8.97 -3.60 -3.49
CA ILE A 111 -9.81 -3.39 -2.32
C ILE A 111 -11.17 -2.92 -2.81
N ILE A 112 -12.21 -3.60 -2.37
CA ILE A 112 -13.59 -3.30 -2.71
C ILE A 112 -14.26 -2.77 -1.46
N ILE A 113 -14.71 -1.51 -1.49
CA ILE A 113 -15.44 -0.83 -0.42
C ILE A 113 -16.92 -0.75 -0.81
N ARG A 114 -17.77 -1.17 0.11
CA ARG A 114 -19.25 -1.13 0.03
C ARG A 114 -19.80 -0.40 1.25
N PRO A 115 -19.90 0.93 1.20
CA PRO A 115 -20.43 1.71 2.32
C PRO A 115 -21.86 1.27 2.64
N ASP A 116 -22.14 1.06 3.92
CA ASP A 116 -23.45 0.73 4.48
C ASP A 116 -24.14 1.93 5.13
N GLU A 117 -23.48 3.09 5.13
CA GLU A 117 -23.99 4.38 5.64
C GLU A 117 -23.47 5.56 4.79
N GLY A 118 -23.93 6.76 5.12
CA GLY A 118 -23.49 8.01 4.47
C GLY A 118 -24.02 8.20 3.04
N TYR A 119 -23.44 9.16 2.31
CA TYR A 119 -23.90 9.54 0.97
C TYR A 119 -23.79 8.41 -0.05
N TYR A 120 -22.83 7.51 0.12
CA TYR A 120 -22.47 6.47 -0.82
C TYR A 120 -23.01 5.08 -0.46
N MET A 121 -23.99 5.03 0.46
CA MET A 121 -24.64 3.79 0.89
C MET A 121 -25.14 2.98 -0.31
N GLY A 122 -24.80 1.68 -0.32
CA GLY A 122 -25.22 0.74 -1.38
C GLY A 122 -24.35 0.77 -2.64
N GLY A 123 -23.32 1.63 -2.69
CA GLY A 123 -22.35 1.64 -3.77
C GLY A 123 -21.29 0.54 -3.64
N THR A 124 -20.62 0.23 -4.75
CA THR A 124 -19.44 -0.64 -4.79
C THR A 124 -18.28 0.08 -5.47
N PHE A 125 -17.22 0.34 -4.71
CA PHE A 125 -16.04 1.10 -5.16
C PHE A 125 -14.80 0.22 -5.14
N VAL A 126 -14.15 0.08 -6.29
CA VAL A 126 -12.98 -0.78 -6.45
C VAL A 126 -11.72 0.07 -6.53
N PHE A 127 -10.73 -0.24 -5.70
CA PHE A 127 -9.43 0.42 -5.68
C PHE A 127 -8.34 -0.57 -6.03
N THR A 128 -7.43 -0.20 -6.93
CA THR A 128 -6.20 -0.96 -7.18
C THR A 128 -5.10 -0.49 -6.27
N PHE A 129 -4.40 -1.43 -5.65
CA PHE A 129 -3.17 -1.22 -4.91
C PHE A 129 -2.01 -1.79 -5.71
N GLN A 130 -0.98 -0.98 -5.91
CA GLN A 130 0.28 -1.40 -6.51
C GLN A 130 1.40 -1.03 -5.54
N VAL A 131 1.97 -2.04 -4.88
CA VAL A 131 3.07 -1.89 -3.93
C VAL A 131 4.39 -1.85 -4.70
N SER A 132 5.23 -0.85 -4.44
CA SER A 132 6.56 -0.76 -5.06
C SER A 132 7.58 -1.59 -4.29
N ALA A 133 8.73 -1.89 -4.90
CA ALA A 133 9.84 -2.57 -4.23
C ALA A 133 10.45 -1.76 -3.06
N SER A 134 10.10 -0.46 -2.96
CA SER A 134 10.57 0.45 -1.91
C SER A 134 9.69 0.42 -0.67
N TYR A 135 8.58 -0.33 -0.66
CA TYR A 135 7.71 -0.44 0.52
C TYR A 135 8.47 -1.05 1.71
N PRO A 136 8.32 -0.52 2.95
CA PRO A 136 7.39 0.52 3.39
C PRO A 136 7.94 1.95 3.33
N HIS A 137 9.12 2.20 2.74
CA HIS A 137 9.67 3.54 2.63
C HIS A 137 8.84 4.46 1.72
N GLU A 138 8.25 3.89 0.66
CA GLU A 138 7.26 4.56 -0.18
C GLU A 138 5.86 3.97 0.05
N PRO A 139 4.79 4.79 -0.03
CA PRO A 139 3.43 4.31 0.05
C PRO A 139 3.06 3.43 -1.15
N PRO A 140 2.05 2.56 -1.02
CA PRO A 140 1.47 1.89 -2.18
C PRO A 140 0.82 2.92 -3.11
N LYS A 141 0.88 2.69 -4.42
CA LYS A 141 0.11 3.47 -5.39
C LYS A 141 -1.33 2.98 -5.38
N VAL A 142 -2.26 3.88 -5.07
CA VAL A 142 -3.69 3.58 -5.03
C VAL A 142 -4.43 4.37 -6.10
N LYS A 143 -5.30 3.69 -6.83
CA LYS A 143 -6.25 4.31 -7.78
C LYS A 143 -7.64 3.75 -7.64
N CYS A 144 -8.65 4.59 -7.77
CA CYS A 144 -10.04 4.17 -7.87
C CYS A 144 -10.34 3.74 -9.32
N LYS A 145 -10.75 2.48 -9.51
CA LYS A 145 -11.26 1.98 -10.80
C LYS A 145 -12.70 2.39 -11.07
N THR A 146 -13.48 2.62 -10.01
CA THR A 146 -14.88 3.02 -10.13
C THR A 146 -14.96 4.53 -10.36
N LYS A 147 -15.45 4.97 -11.52
CA LYS A 147 -15.72 6.39 -11.76
C LYS A 147 -16.85 6.87 -10.85
N VAL A 148 -16.54 7.77 -9.91
CA VAL A 148 -17.45 8.18 -8.84
C VAL A 148 -17.47 9.72 -8.71
N TYR A 149 -18.64 10.27 -8.38
CA TYR A 149 -18.76 11.68 -8.03
C TYR A 149 -18.36 11.88 -6.56
N HIS A 150 -17.13 12.30 -6.30
CA HIS A 150 -16.56 12.40 -4.96
C HIS A 150 -15.58 13.59 -4.86
N PRO A 151 -15.55 14.38 -3.77
CA PRO A 151 -14.63 15.53 -3.62
C PRO A 151 -13.15 15.15 -3.72
N ASN A 152 -12.74 14.07 -3.05
CA ASN A 152 -11.34 13.62 -2.98
C ASN A 152 -10.93 12.60 -4.04
N ILE A 153 -11.75 12.34 -5.08
CA ILE A 153 -11.42 11.42 -6.19
C ILE A 153 -11.74 12.10 -7.52
N ASP A 154 -10.77 12.15 -8.44
CA ASP A 154 -11.00 12.72 -9.78
C ASP A 154 -11.59 11.70 -10.77
N LEU A 155 -11.81 12.15 -12.01
CA LEU A 155 -12.41 11.33 -13.07
C LEU A 155 -11.44 10.27 -13.61
N GLU A 156 -10.14 10.47 -13.42
CA GLU A 156 -9.04 9.57 -13.77
C GLU A 156 -8.75 8.52 -12.69
N GLY A 157 -9.45 8.61 -11.55
CA GLY A 157 -9.34 7.68 -10.43
C GLY A 157 -8.19 7.97 -9.47
N ASN A 158 -7.55 9.14 -9.55
CA ASN A 158 -6.56 9.54 -8.55
C ASN A 158 -7.29 9.88 -7.24
N VAL A 159 -6.67 9.54 -6.12
CA VAL A 159 -7.22 9.72 -4.77
C VAL A 159 -6.40 10.77 -4.02
N CYS A 160 -7.08 11.70 -3.37
CA CYS A 160 -6.47 12.59 -2.38
C CYS A 160 -6.66 12.00 -0.99
N LEU A 161 -5.60 11.43 -0.46
CA LEU A 161 -5.53 10.90 0.90
C LEU A 161 -4.12 11.21 1.41
N ASN A 162 -3.99 12.06 2.43
CA ASN A 162 -2.70 12.64 2.84
C ASN A 162 -1.66 11.58 3.19
N ILE A 163 -2.08 10.46 3.80
CA ILE A 163 -1.19 9.34 4.14
C ILE A 163 -0.63 8.61 2.90
N LEU A 164 -1.13 8.84 1.69
CA LEU A 164 -0.54 8.33 0.45
C LEU A 164 0.50 9.30 -0.15
N ARG A 165 0.75 10.44 0.51
CA ARG A 165 1.61 11.52 0.03
C ARG A 165 2.51 12.02 1.17
N GLU A 166 2.34 13.27 1.61
CA GLU A 166 3.19 13.95 2.58
C GLU A 166 3.16 13.32 3.99
N ASP A 167 2.05 12.71 4.38
CA ASP A 167 1.90 12.10 5.71
C ASP A 167 2.30 10.62 5.76
N TRP A 168 2.79 10.06 4.64
CA TRP A 168 3.27 8.68 4.64
C TRP A 168 4.47 8.52 5.55
N LYS A 169 4.44 7.49 6.40
CA LYS A 169 5.56 7.10 7.25
C LYS A 169 5.71 5.58 7.17
N PRO A 170 6.93 5.01 7.19
CA PRO A 170 7.14 3.56 7.12
C PRO A 170 6.53 2.74 8.28
N VAL A 171 6.00 3.42 9.30
CA VAL A 171 5.23 2.81 10.40
C VAL A 171 3.77 2.56 10.05
N LEU A 172 3.26 3.22 8.99
CA LEU A 172 1.92 2.99 8.46
C LEU A 172 1.92 1.70 7.63
N ASN A 173 0.76 1.05 7.55
CA ASN A 173 0.59 -0.21 6.86
C ASN A 173 -0.61 -0.18 5.90
N ILE A 174 -0.77 -1.24 5.11
CA ILE A 174 -1.88 -1.38 4.17
C ILE A 174 -3.24 -1.22 4.86
N ASN A 175 -3.38 -1.73 6.09
CA ASN A 175 -4.63 -1.62 6.85
C ASN A 175 -4.99 -0.15 7.11
N THR A 176 -4.04 0.68 7.54
CA THR A 176 -4.25 2.12 7.74
C THR A 176 -4.71 2.82 6.46
N VAL A 177 -4.14 2.46 5.32
CA VAL A 177 -4.57 3.00 4.01
C VAL A 177 -6.02 2.62 3.73
N ILE A 178 -6.39 1.35 3.93
CA ILE A 178 -7.76 0.87 3.70
C ILE A 178 -8.78 1.57 4.60
N TYR A 179 -8.45 1.77 5.89
CA TYR A 179 -9.28 2.55 6.80
C TYR A 179 -9.43 4.00 6.33
N GLY A 180 -8.34 4.63 5.88
CA GLY A 180 -8.36 5.98 5.30
C GLY A 180 -9.29 6.07 4.08
N LEU A 181 -9.24 5.10 3.17
CA LEU A 181 -10.13 5.05 2.01
C LEU A 181 -11.61 4.89 2.44
N ASN A 182 -11.90 4.02 3.41
CA ASN A 182 -13.26 3.84 3.91
C ASN A 182 -13.80 5.12 4.57
N LEU A 183 -12.94 5.88 5.27
CA LEU A 183 -13.30 7.16 5.87
C LEU A 183 -13.65 8.23 4.83
N LEU A 184 -13.03 8.23 3.65
CA LEU A 184 -13.42 9.18 2.59
C LEU A 184 -14.89 9.03 2.18
N PHE A 185 -15.43 7.82 2.20
CA PHE A 185 -16.83 7.57 1.86
C PHE A 185 -17.81 7.90 3.00
N THR A 186 -17.40 7.75 4.25
CA THR A 186 -18.26 8.10 5.39
C THR A 186 -18.20 9.59 5.73
N GLN A 187 -17.04 10.22 5.53
CA GLN A 187 -16.75 11.62 5.84
C GLN A 187 -15.93 12.26 4.70
N PRO A 188 -16.57 12.57 3.55
CA PRO A 188 -15.88 13.25 2.45
C PRO A 188 -15.39 14.63 2.88
N ASN A 189 -14.19 15.00 2.43
CA ASN A 189 -13.53 16.26 2.80
C ASN A 189 -13.62 17.27 1.65
N ASP A 190 -14.05 18.50 1.94
CA ASP A 190 -14.06 19.62 1.00
C ASP A 190 -12.77 20.48 1.03
N GLU A 191 -11.86 20.21 1.96
CA GLU A 191 -10.49 20.75 1.97
C GLU A 191 -9.59 19.98 0.99
N ASP A 192 -8.77 20.72 0.22
CA ASP A 192 -7.88 20.21 -0.84
C ASP A 192 -8.51 19.14 -1.79
N PRO A 193 -9.68 19.42 -2.38
CA PRO A 193 -10.41 18.46 -3.20
C PRO A 193 -9.77 18.31 -4.59
N LEU A 194 -9.89 17.11 -5.16
CA LEU A 194 -9.55 16.88 -6.59
C LEU A 194 -10.73 17.23 -7.49
N ASN A 195 -11.95 17.08 -6.99
CA ASN A 195 -13.16 17.48 -7.67
C ASN A 195 -13.75 18.71 -6.97
N HIS A 196 -13.32 19.89 -7.42
CA HIS A 196 -13.74 21.17 -6.86
C HIS A 196 -15.25 21.39 -6.94
N GLU A 197 -15.92 20.94 -8.01
CA GLU A 197 -17.37 21.06 -8.15
C GLU A 197 -18.09 20.24 -7.07
N ALA A 198 -17.68 18.99 -6.86
CA ALA A 198 -18.24 18.14 -5.82
C ALA A 198 -18.04 18.73 -4.42
N ALA A 199 -16.85 19.26 -4.14
CA ALA A 199 -16.54 19.88 -2.85
C ALA A 199 -17.38 21.14 -2.57
N VAL A 200 -17.52 22.03 -3.56
CA VAL A 200 -18.37 23.23 -3.44
C VAL A 200 -19.82 22.85 -3.15
N VAL A 201 -20.36 21.86 -3.86
CA VAL A 201 -21.74 21.41 -3.62
C VAL A 201 -21.88 20.74 -2.26
N LEU A 202 -20.89 19.95 -1.82
CA LEU A 202 -20.89 19.36 -0.48
C LEU A 202 -20.96 20.42 0.61
N ARG A 203 -20.12 21.46 0.52
CA ARG A 203 -20.05 22.55 1.49
C ARG A 203 -21.31 23.42 1.49
N ASP A 204 -21.73 23.87 0.30
CA ASP A 204 -22.75 24.92 0.18
C ASP A 204 -24.17 24.33 0.17
N ASN A 205 -24.36 23.08 -0.29
CA ASN A 205 -25.66 22.43 -0.33
C ASN A 205 -25.57 20.89 -0.19
N PRO A 206 -25.41 20.37 1.05
CA PRO A 206 -25.30 18.93 1.31
C PRO A 206 -26.45 18.07 0.76
N LYS A 207 -27.68 18.63 0.70
CA LYS A 207 -28.84 17.91 0.13
C LYS A 207 -28.73 17.74 -1.38
N MET A 208 -28.26 18.76 -2.08
CA MET A 208 -27.97 18.66 -3.52
C MET A 208 -26.80 17.70 -3.77
N PHE A 209 -25.78 17.72 -2.91
CA PHE A 209 -24.67 16.77 -2.98
C PHE A 209 -25.17 15.33 -2.91
N GLU A 210 -26.00 15.01 -1.90
CA GLU A 210 -26.63 13.70 -1.76
C GLU A 210 -27.43 13.29 -3.01
N ALA A 211 -28.24 14.20 -3.56
CA ALA A 211 -29.02 13.94 -4.77
C ALA A 211 -28.12 13.66 -5.99
N ASN A 212 -27.01 14.39 -6.12
CA ASN A 212 -26.03 14.19 -7.19
C ASN A 212 -25.29 12.86 -7.04
N VAL A 213 -24.88 12.48 -5.82
CA VAL A 213 -24.26 11.19 -5.53
C VAL A 213 -25.20 10.05 -5.92
N LYS A 214 -26.47 10.08 -5.47
CA LYS A 214 -27.47 9.05 -5.83
C LYS A 214 -27.69 8.96 -7.34
N ARG A 215 -27.78 10.11 -8.03
CA ARG A 215 -27.92 10.16 -9.49
C ARG A 215 -26.70 9.56 -10.20
N ALA A 216 -25.50 9.91 -9.77
CA ALA A 216 -24.26 9.37 -10.34
C ALA A 216 -24.18 7.85 -10.13
N MET A 217 -24.42 7.38 -8.91
CA MET A 217 -24.36 5.95 -8.56
C MET A 217 -25.39 5.10 -9.33
N ALA A 218 -26.55 5.67 -9.66
CA ALA A 218 -27.57 5.01 -10.46
C ALA A 218 -27.23 4.92 -11.97
N GLY A 219 -26.15 5.55 -12.43
CA GLY A 219 -25.76 5.56 -13.84
C GLY A 219 -26.27 6.78 -14.60
N GLY A 220 -25.94 7.99 -14.13
CA GLY A 220 -26.50 9.25 -14.64
C GLY A 220 -25.47 10.35 -14.88
N TYR A 221 -25.96 11.49 -15.37
CA TYR A 221 -25.17 12.70 -15.55
C TYR A 221 -25.21 13.58 -14.31
N VAL A 222 -24.07 14.14 -13.93
CA VAL A 222 -23.96 15.28 -13.02
C VAL A 222 -23.15 16.35 -13.73
N GLY A 223 -23.77 17.51 -13.96
CA GLY A 223 -23.21 18.52 -14.86
C GLY A 223 -23.04 17.95 -16.26
N GLN A 224 -21.80 18.03 -16.79
CA GLN A 224 -21.44 17.51 -18.12
C GLN A 224 -20.85 16.10 -18.08
N HIS A 225 -20.69 15.51 -16.89
CA HIS A 225 -20.00 14.24 -16.72
C HIS A 225 -20.99 13.09 -16.51
N TYR A 226 -20.88 12.07 -17.37
CA TYR A 226 -21.57 10.79 -17.17
C TYR A 226 -20.81 9.91 -16.18
N PHE A 227 -21.53 9.34 -15.21
CA PHE A 227 -21.03 8.37 -14.25
C PHE A 227 -21.69 7.01 -14.53
N PRO A 228 -20.91 5.95 -14.80
CA PRO A 228 -21.43 4.59 -14.89
C PRO A 228 -22.07 4.14 -13.58
N ARG A 229 -23.06 3.27 -13.67
CA ARG A 229 -23.74 2.72 -12.49
C ARG A 229 -22.75 1.94 -11.61
N CYS A 230 -22.77 2.21 -10.31
CA CYS A 230 -21.93 1.53 -9.31
C CYS A 230 -22.69 1.10 -8.04
N ALA A 231 -24.02 1.25 -8.02
CA ALA A 231 -24.94 0.72 -7.00
C ALA A 231 -25.64 -0.57 -7.45
#